data_AF-A0AAI9KZA2-F1
#
_entry.id   AF-A0AAI9KZA2-F1
#
_cell.length_a   1.000
_cell.length_b   1.000
_cell.length_c   1.000
_cell.angle_alpha   90.00
_cell.angle_beta   90.00
_cell.angle_gamma   90.00
#
_symmetry.space_group_name_H-M   'P 1'
#
loop_
_entity.id
_entity.type
_entity.pdbx_description
1 polymer ?
#
loop_
_entity_poly.entity_id
_entity_poly.type
_entity_poly.pdbx_seq_one_letter_code
_entity_poly.pdbx_strand_id
1 'polypeptide(L)'
;MLQAIMQGKAGRVEIEGKAPESWRNVFKKREDLLTAAFWTRIGYFSAESRFLFIREFLGVSESELGEYRQVKFWPRYSLDMKNVDQRSVEPDVILEFEKADILIEVKPPEGGWQYHQQWQREITAYHQDERRKEQLFFIALGNIPKSLGEFNSGLINEYRENTKVIQREWHNAKNALLSLKVDNAHEQNIIRDCLSALSLYGIRVALPEYKYLSHFITEFPLHEGTKSIFSSFSDSK
;
A
#
# COMPACT_ATOMS: atom_id res chain seq x y z
N MET A 1 10.68 -5.34 -14.05
CA MET A 1 9.74 -4.38 -14.65
C MET A 1 9.76 -3.01 -13.96
N LEU A 2 9.42 -2.92 -12.65
CA LEU A 2 9.33 -1.63 -11.93
C LEU A 2 10.57 -0.73 -12.12
N GLN A 3 11.78 -1.29 -12.00
CA GLN A 3 13.02 -0.55 -12.22
C GLN A 3 13.13 0.05 -13.64
N ALA A 4 12.68 -0.67 -14.68
CA ALA A 4 12.65 -0.15 -16.05
C ALA A 4 11.65 1.03 -16.19
N ILE A 5 10.51 0.97 -15.50
CA ILE A 5 9.53 2.06 -15.46
C ILE A 5 10.11 3.27 -14.73
N MET A 6 10.75 3.06 -13.57
CA MET A 6 11.39 4.11 -12.77
C MET A 6 12.48 4.85 -13.55
N GLN A 7 13.32 4.11 -14.28
CA GLN A 7 14.43 4.64 -15.08
C GLN A 7 14.00 5.16 -16.46
N GLY A 8 12.70 5.17 -16.77
CA GLY A 8 12.20 5.61 -18.08
C GLY A 8 12.60 4.72 -19.25
N LYS A 9 13.11 3.51 -18.98
CA LYS A 9 13.54 2.52 -19.99
C LYS A 9 12.42 1.60 -20.46
N ALA A 10 11.25 1.64 -19.82
CA ALA A 10 10.09 0.86 -20.25
C ALA A 10 9.48 1.34 -21.58
N GLY A 11 9.81 2.55 -22.04
CA GLY A 11 9.28 3.09 -23.30
C GLY A 11 7.80 3.51 -23.21
N ARG A 12 7.10 3.41 -24.34
CA ARG A 12 5.68 3.77 -24.48
C ARG A 12 4.86 2.55 -24.89
N VAL A 13 3.57 2.57 -24.57
CA VAL A 13 2.61 1.56 -24.96
C VAL A 13 1.48 2.20 -25.75
N GLU A 14 1.06 1.54 -26.82
CA GLU A 14 -0.14 1.90 -27.57
C GLU A 14 -1.35 1.29 -26.85
N ILE A 15 -2.33 2.14 -26.53
CA ILE A 15 -3.59 1.72 -25.96
C ILE A 15 -4.63 1.99 -27.03
N GLU A 16 -5.40 0.97 -27.40
CA GLU A 16 -6.38 1.05 -28.47
C GLU A 16 -7.31 2.27 -28.28
N GLY A 17 -7.45 3.08 -29.32
CA GLY A 17 -8.24 4.31 -29.31
C GLY A 17 -7.65 5.48 -28.50
N LYS A 18 -6.40 5.41 -28.04
CA LYS A 18 -5.71 6.50 -27.31
C LYS A 18 -4.33 6.78 -27.89
N ALA A 19 -3.85 8.01 -27.68
CA ALA A 19 -2.48 8.36 -28.02
C ALA A 19 -1.49 7.49 -27.22
N PRO A 20 -0.34 7.09 -27.80
CA PRO A 20 0.66 6.28 -27.11
C PRO A 20 1.03 6.91 -25.76
N GLU A 21 1.04 6.14 -24.70
CA GLU A 21 1.28 6.62 -23.34
C GLU A 21 2.58 6.01 -22.77
N SER A 22 3.31 6.75 -21.92
CA SER A 22 4.49 6.17 -21.27
C SER A 22 4.05 5.10 -20.26
N TRP A 23 4.80 4.01 -20.14
CA TRP A 23 4.53 2.99 -19.11
C TRP A 23 4.49 3.59 -17.71
N ARG A 24 5.25 4.65 -17.46
CA ARG A 24 5.23 5.38 -16.20
C ARG A 24 3.86 6.02 -15.92
N ASN A 25 3.24 6.64 -16.93
CA ASN A 25 1.92 7.23 -16.75
C ASN A 25 0.82 6.17 -16.66
N VAL A 26 0.94 5.08 -17.43
CA VAL A 26 0.03 3.93 -17.31
C VAL A 26 0.08 3.36 -15.90
N PHE A 27 1.29 3.16 -15.35
CA PHE A 27 1.48 2.69 -13.98
C PHE A 27 0.71 3.59 -12.99
N LYS A 28 0.97 4.89 -12.99
CA LYS A 28 0.31 5.86 -12.09
C LYS A 28 -1.22 5.86 -12.13
N LYS A 29 -1.82 5.49 -13.26
CA LYS A 29 -3.29 5.51 -13.46
C LYS A 29 -3.97 4.20 -13.08
N ARG A 30 -3.21 3.13 -12.79
CA ARG A 30 -3.75 1.79 -12.54
C ARG A 30 -3.42 1.38 -11.11
N GLU A 31 -4.45 1.30 -10.29
CA GLU A 31 -4.33 0.89 -8.89
C GLU A 31 -3.68 -0.51 -8.74
N ASP A 32 -4.17 -1.48 -9.51
CA ASP A 32 -3.68 -2.86 -9.57
C ASP A 32 -2.16 -2.99 -9.66
N LEU A 33 -1.52 -2.07 -10.40
CA LEU A 33 -0.08 -2.08 -10.60
C LEU A 33 0.68 -1.66 -9.33
N LEU A 34 0.14 -0.73 -8.54
CA LEU A 34 0.66 -0.42 -7.21
C LEU A 34 0.46 -1.59 -6.26
N THR A 35 -0.77 -2.12 -6.23
CA THR A 35 -1.18 -3.23 -5.37
C THR A 35 -0.25 -4.42 -5.57
N ALA A 36 -0.11 -4.89 -6.81
CA ALA A 36 0.76 -6.00 -7.15
C ALA A 36 2.23 -5.69 -6.85
N ALA A 37 2.72 -4.49 -7.21
CA ALA A 37 4.10 -4.14 -6.95
C ALA A 37 4.41 -4.13 -5.45
N PHE A 38 3.57 -3.48 -4.64
CA PHE A 38 3.78 -3.31 -3.22
C PHE A 38 3.66 -4.64 -2.46
N TRP A 39 2.51 -5.31 -2.56
CA TRP A 39 2.22 -6.48 -1.72
C TRP A 39 3.03 -7.72 -2.08
N THR A 40 3.46 -7.86 -3.34
CA THR A 40 4.39 -8.95 -3.73
C THR A 40 5.69 -8.83 -2.95
N ARG A 41 6.17 -7.60 -2.73
CA ARG A 41 7.43 -7.31 -2.04
C ARG A 41 7.31 -7.51 -0.54
N ILE A 42 6.17 -7.18 0.05
CA ILE A 42 5.86 -7.55 1.44
C ILE A 42 5.89 -9.09 1.62
N GLY A 43 5.45 -9.84 0.61
CA GLY A 43 5.58 -11.31 0.60
C GLY A 43 7.03 -11.80 0.67
N TYR A 44 8.00 -11.05 0.14
CA TYR A 44 9.41 -11.43 0.12
C TYR A 44 10.19 -11.11 1.40
N PHE A 45 9.59 -10.38 2.35
CA PHE A 45 10.24 -10.15 3.63
C PHE A 45 10.50 -11.47 4.38
N SER A 46 11.54 -11.48 5.20
CA SER A 46 11.68 -12.46 6.27
C SER A 46 10.47 -12.41 7.20
N ALA A 47 10.23 -13.50 7.95
CA ALA A 47 9.12 -13.56 8.89
C ALA A 47 9.17 -12.39 9.89
N GLU A 48 10.35 -12.13 10.47
CA GLU A 48 10.57 -11.04 11.43
C GLU A 48 10.22 -9.66 10.84
N SER A 49 10.82 -9.27 9.71
CA SER A 49 10.52 -7.99 9.07
C SER A 49 9.05 -7.87 8.66
N ARG A 50 8.44 -8.96 8.19
CA ARG A 50 7.03 -8.98 7.79
C ARG A 50 6.12 -8.69 8.98
N PHE A 51 6.35 -9.35 10.12
CA PHE A 51 5.56 -9.11 11.32
C PHE A 51 5.83 -7.73 11.92
N LEU A 52 7.07 -7.24 11.90
CA LEU A 52 7.36 -5.87 12.29
C LEU A 52 6.59 -4.89 11.41
N PHE A 53 6.63 -5.04 10.08
CA PHE A 53 5.87 -4.19 9.16
C PHE A 53 4.36 -4.25 9.46
N ILE A 54 3.79 -5.44 9.59
CA ILE A 54 2.36 -5.62 9.86
C ILE A 54 1.95 -5.01 11.20
N ARG A 55 2.79 -5.15 12.23
CA ARG A 55 2.55 -4.54 13.54
C ARG A 55 2.57 -3.01 13.45
N GLU A 56 3.60 -2.43 12.85
CA GLU A 56 3.72 -0.97 12.71
C GLU A 56 2.63 -0.40 11.79
N PHE A 57 2.26 -1.13 10.73
CA PHE A 57 1.28 -0.67 9.76
C PHE A 57 -0.16 -0.86 10.24
N LEU A 58 -0.49 -2.03 10.77
CA LEU A 58 -1.88 -2.43 11.07
C LEU A 58 -2.18 -2.49 12.57
N GLY A 59 -1.15 -2.60 13.43
CA GLY A 59 -1.34 -2.82 14.87
C GLY A 59 -1.83 -4.24 15.19
N VAL A 60 -1.45 -5.22 14.36
CA VAL A 60 -1.78 -6.65 14.52
C VAL A 60 -0.51 -7.40 14.91
N SER A 61 -0.61 -8.29 15.88
CA SER A 61 0.52 -9.05 16.40
C SER A 61 0.71 -10.40 15.70
N GLU A 62 1.92 -10.95 15.77
CA GLU A 62 2.25 -12.28 15.26
C GLU A 62 1.43 -13.38 15.95
N SER A 63 1.13 -13.25 17.25
CA SER A 63 0.35 -14.25 17.99
C SER A 63 -1.08 -14.38 17.49
N GLU A 64 -1.67 -13.28 17.01
CA GLU A 64 -3.00 -13.23 16.38
C GLU A 64 -3.01 -13.88 14.99
N LEU A 65 -1.93 -13.75 14.22
CA LEU A 65 -1.85 -14.21 12.83
C LEU A 65 -1.33 -15.66 12.71
N GLY A 66 -0.36 -16.03 13.53
CA GLY A 66 0.44 -17.24 13.33
C GLY A 66 1.36 -17.13 12.10
N GLU A 67 1.90 -18.25 11.62
CA GLU A 67 2.88 -18.23 10.53
C GLU A 67 2.30 -17.69 9.21
N TYR A 68 3.05 -16.83 8.53
CA TYR A 68 2.71 -16.40 7.16
C TYR A 68 2.79 -17.56 6.17
N ARG A 69 1.79 -17.66 5.29
CA ARG A 69 1.73 -18.70 4.26
C ARG A 69 2.00 -18.11 2.88
N GLN A 70 1.19 -17.16 2.44
CA GLN A 70 1.32 -16.56 1.10
C GLN A 70 0.54 -15.26 0.94
N VAL A 71 0.79 -14.59 -0.19
CA VAL A 71 0.01 -13.46 -0.69
C VAL A 71 -0.71 -13.91 -1.96
N LYS A 72 -2.00 -13.63 -2.07
CA LYS A 72 -2.77 -13.82 -3.30
C LYS A 72 -3.37 -12.49 -3.74
N PHE A 73 -3.48 -12.33 -5.04
CA PHE A 73 -4.00 -11.13 -5.69
C PHE A 73 -5.32 -11.46 -6.38
N TRP A 74 -6.30 -10.58 -6.20
CA TRP A 74 -7.64 -10.72 -6.76
C TRP A 74 -8.24 -12.13 -6.55
N PRO A 75 -8.20 -12.69 -5.32
CA PRO A 75 -8.89 -13.95 -5.06
C PRO A 75 -10.37 -13.79 -5.35
N ARG A 76 -10.97 -14.77 -6.01
CA ARG A 76 -12.39 -14.76 -6.32
C ARG A 76 -13.17 -15.53 -5.27
N TYR A 77 -14.14 -14.87 -4.65
CA TYR A 77 -15.07 -15.47 -3.70
C TYR A 77 -16.49 -15.49 -4.27
N SER A 78 -17.21 -16.57 -4.01
CA SER A 78 -18.64 -16.64 -4.29
C SER A 78 -19.38 -15.78 -3.26
N LEU A 79 -20.41 -15.07 -3.71
CA LEU A 79 -21.25 -14.25 -2.85
C LEU A 79 -22.70 -14.69 -3.02
N ASP A 80 -23.30 -15.13 -1.91
CA ASP A 80 -24.73 -15.34 -1.78
C ASP A 80 -25.31 -14.34 -0.77
N MET A 81 -25.86 -13.23 -1.27
CA MET A 81 -26.42 -12.18 -0.43
C MET A 81 -27.79 -11.75 -0.95
N LYS A 82 -28.80 -11.74 -0.07
CA LYS A 82 -30.16 -11.34 -0.43
C LYS A 82 -30.17 -9.91 -0.99
N ASN A 83 -30.93 -9.71 -2.06
CA ASN A 83 -31.09 -8.43 -2.76
C ASN A 83 -29.80 -7.87 -3.39
N VAL A 84 -28.82 -8.74 -3.69
CA VAL A 84 -27.61 -8.39 -4.44
C VAL A 84 -27.48 -9.33 -5.64
N ASP A 85 -27.52 -8.79 -6.86
CA ASP A 85 -27.42 -9.60 -8.09
C ASP A 85 -25.98 -10.11 -8.36
N GLN A 86 -24.99 -9.47 -7.74
CA GLN A 86 -23.58 -9.85 -7.86
C GLN A 86 -23.33 -11.19 -7.16
N ARG A 87 -22.88 -12.20 -7.93
CA ARG A 87 -22.63 -13.57 -7.44
C ARG A 87 -21.20 -13.84 -6.99
N SER A 88 -20.28 -12.90 -7.21
CA SER A 88 -18.89 -13.04 -6.79
C SER A 88 -18.23 -11.68 -6.59
N VAL A 89 -17.25 -11.66 -5.71
CA VAL A 89 -16.39 -10.49 -5.44
C VAL A 89 -14.93 -10.89 -5.61
N GLU A 90 -14.10 -9.88 -5.91
CA GLU A 90 -12.67 -10.03 -6.12
C GLU A 90 -11.95 -8.91 -5.35
N PRO A 91 -11.76 -9.07 -4.03
CA PRO A 91 -10.95 -8.14 -3.23
C PRO A 91 -9.51 -8.10 -3.75
N ASP A 92 -8.79 -7.01 -3.53
CA ASP A 92 -7.49 -6.81 -4.18
C ASP A 92 -6.39 -7.77 -3.71
N VAL A 93 -6.28 -7.98 -2.40
CA VAL A 93 -5.22 -8.80 -1.81
C VAL A 93 -5.74 -9.60 -0.62
N ILE A 94 -5.28 -10.85 -0.49
CA ILE A 94 -5.33 -11.58 0.77
C ILE A 94 -3.92 -12.02 1.17
N LEU A 95 -3.55 -11.75 2.41
CA LEU A 95 -2.39 -12.33 3.07
C LEU A 95 -2.89 -13.47 3.96
N GLU A 96 -2.47 -14.69 3.62
CA GLU A 96 -2.88 -15.88 4.35
C GLU A 96 -1.88 -16.18 5.47
N PHE A 97 -2.38 -16.36 6.68
CA PHE A 97 -1.60 -16.86 7.81
C PHE A 97 -2.22 -18.13 8.38
N GLU A 98 -1.53 -18.73 9.34
CA GLU A 98 -1.97 -19.96 9.97
C GLU A 98 -3.32 -19.81 10.68
N LYS A 99 -3.48 -18.77 11.51
CA LYS A 99 -4.62 -18.59 12.42
C LYS A 99 -5.68 -17.60 11.89
N ALA A 100 -5.27 -16.61 11.12
CA ALA A 100 -6.13 -15.54 10.64
C ALA A 100 -5.69 -15.08 9.24
N ASP A 101 -6.60 -14.49 8.49
CA ASP A 101 -6.26 -13.87 7.21
C ASP A 101 -6.38 -12.35 7.28
N ILE A 102 -5.61 -11.67 6.43
CA ILE A 102 -5.71 -10.23 6.21
C ILE A 102 -6.24 -10.01 4.79
N LEU A 103 -7.47 -9.52 4.68
CA LEU A 103 -8.09 -9.15 3.40
C LEU A 103 -7.98 -7.65 3.21
N ILE A 104 -7.51 -7.20 2.05
CA ILE A 104 -7.15 -5.80 1.80
C ILE A 104 -7.88 -5.32 0.56
N GLU A 105 -8.69 -4.29 0.74
CA GLU A 105 -9.33 -3.53 -0.33
C GLU A 105 -8.57 -2.22 -0.52
N VAL A 106 -8.07 -1.99 -1.72
CA VAL A 106 -7.16 -0.91 -2.04
C VAL A 106 -7.92 0.18 -2.81
N LYS A 107 -7.48 1.42 -2.64
CA LYS A 107 -7.78 2.56 -3.53
C LYS A 107 -6.48 3.31 -3.77
N PRO A 108 -6.23 3.84 -4.98
CA PRO A 108 -5.00 4.54 -5.26
C PRO A 108 -4.97 5.87 -4.48
N PRO A 109 -3.79 6.45 -4.25
CA PRO A 109 -3.68 7.73 -3.52
C PRO A 109 -4.40 8.89 -4.20
N GLU A 110 -4.61 8.78 -5.51
CA GLU A 110 -5.34 9.75 -6.32
C GLU A 110 -6.45 8.99 -7.08
N GLY A 111 -7.68 9.00 -6.55
CA GLY A 111 -8.87 8.50 -7.25
C GLY A 111 -9.56 7.29 -6.62
N GLY A 112 -10.85 7.15 -6.87
CA GLY A 112 -11.68 6.15 -6.20
C GLY A 112 -11.92 6.48 -4.73
N TRP A 113 -13.06 6.06 -4.20
CA TRP A 113 -13.38 6.19 -2.78
C TRP A 113 -13.63 4.82 -2.19
N GLN A 114 -13.47 4.74 -0.88
CA GLN A 114 -13.93 3.58 -0.13
C GLN A 114 -15.45 3.57 0.00
N TYR A 115 -16.05 2.39 -0.14
CA TYR A 115 -17.51 2.21 -0.05
C TYR A 115 -17.87 1.06 0.90
N HIS A 116 -18.67 1.37 1.93
CA HIS A 116 -19.12 0.37 2.91
C HIS A 116 -19.80 -0.85 2.31
N GLN A 117 -20.56 -0.64 1.23
CA GLN A 117 -21.27 -1.71 0.52
C GLN A 117 -20.31 -2.70 -0.14
N GLN A 118 -19.15 -2.23 -0.61
CA GLN A 118 -18.13 -3.11 -1.17
C GLN A 118 -17.49 -3.95 -0.08
N TRP A 119 -17.08 -3.32 1.04
CA TRP A 119 -16.53 -4.01 2.20
C TRP A 119 -17.50 -5.07 2.72
N GLN A 120 -18.80 -4.75 2.74
CA GLN A 120 -19.84 -5.70 3.13
C GLN A 120 -19.83 -6.97 2.30
N ARG A 121 -19.80 -6.81 0.98
CA ARG A 121 -19.86 -7.93 0.06
C ARG A 121 -18.59 -8.78 0.17
N GLU A 122 -17.43 -8.15 0.30
CA GLU A 122 -16.14 -8.84 0.44
C GLU A 122 -16.01 -9.60 1.76
N ILE A 123 -16.35 -8.97 2.88
CA ILE A 123 -16.34 -9.63 4.20
C ILE A 123 -17.34 -10.78 4.21
N THR A 124 -18.55 -10.57 3.69
CA THR A 124 -19.58 -11.62 3.63
C THR A 124 -19.13 -12.80 2.77
N ALA A 125 -18.61 -12.53 1.56
CA ALA A 125 -18.13 -13.57 0.66
C ALA A 125 -16.94 -14.36 1.24
N TYR A 126 -16.03 -13.70 1.95
CA TYR A 126 -14.96 -14.37 2.67
C TYR A 126 -15.51 -15.32 3.75
N HIS A 127 -16.48 -14.88 4.56
CA HIS A 127 -17.08 -15.72 5.59
C HIS A 127 -17.96 -16.86 5.06
N GLN A 128 -18.38 -16.78 3.80
CA GLN A 128 -19.06 -17.87 3.09
C GLN A 128 -18.09 -18.90 2.50
N ASP A 129 -16.80 -18.55 2.35
CA ASP A 129 -15.80 -19.47 1.82
C ASP A 129 -15.48 -20.59 2.84
N GLU A 130 -15.35 -21.82 2.34
CA GLU A 130 -15.02 -22.99 3.15
C GLU A 130 -13.59 -22.95 3.69
N ARG A 131 -12.68 -22.20 3.04
CA ARG A 131 -11.27 -22.08 3.41
C ARG A 131 -10.99 -20.95 4.39
N ARG A 132 -12.03 -20.20 4.80
CA ARG A 132 -11.89 -19.07 5.72
C ARG A 132 -11.21 -19.46 7.03
N LYS A 133 -10.53 -18.50 7.62
CA LYS A 133 -10.05 -18.57 9.01
C LYS A 133 -11.10 -18.08 10.00
N GLU A 134 -10.90 -18.44 11.27
CA GLU A 134 -11.76 -18.01 12.37
C GLU A 134 -11.74 -16.49 12.54
N GLN A 135 -10.59 -15.84 12.31
CA GLN A 135 -10.43 -14.40 12.41
C GLN A 135 -10.06 -13.79 11.05
N LEU A 136 -10.69 -12.65 10.76
CA LEU A 136 -10.42 -11.81 9.60
C LEU A 136 -9.97 -10.42 10.06
N PHE A 137 -8.85 -9.93 9.50
CA PHE A 137 -8.48 -8.53 9.54
C PHE A 137 -8.77 -7.91 8.18
N PHE A 138 -9.86 -7.14 8.07
CA PHE A 138 -10.21 -6.43 6.84
C PHE A 138 -9.55 -5.06 6.83
N ILE A 139 -8.76 -4.76 5.81
CA ILE A 139 -8.01 -3.52 5.67
C ILE A 139 -8.57 -2.71 4.51
N ALA A 140 -9.10 -1.53 4.82
CA ALA A 140 -9.38 -0.53 3.81
C ALA A 140 -8.15 0.37 3.64
N LEU A 141 -7.49 0.28 2.48
CA LEU A 141 -6.25 0.99 2.20
C LEU A 141 -6.44 2.08 1.14
N GLY A 142 -6.30 3.33 1.55
CA GLY A 142 -6.33 4.49 0.66
C GLY A 142 -7.70 5.13 0.49
N ASN A 143 -7.71 6.45 0.30
CA ASN A 143 -8.88 7.31 0.04
C ASN A 143 -10.07 7.03 0.97
N ILE A 144 -9.79 7.05 2.28
CA ILE A 144 -10.81 6.93 3.31
C ILE A 144 -11.52 8.30 3.44
N PRO A 145 -12.80 8.41 3.06
CA PRO A 145 -13.53 9.67 3.19
C PRO A 145 -13.66 10.09 4.65
N LYS A 146 -13.41 11.36 4.96
CA LYS A 146 -13.64 11.91 6.32
C LYS A 146 -15.09 11.71 6.80
N SER A 147 -16.03 11.73 5.86
CA SER A 147 -17.47 11.53 6.10
C SER A 147 -17.88 10.07 6.19
N LEU A 148 -16.96 9.12 5.91
CA LEU A 148 -17.28 7.69 5.93
C LEU A 148 -17.66 7.22 7.36
N GLY A 149 -17.36 8.03 8.37
CA GLY A 149 -17.66 7.76 9.77
C GLY A 149 -16.90 6.55 10.28
N GLU A 150 -17.16 6.15 11.53
CA GLU A 150 -16.83 4.79 11.92
C GLU A 150 -17.59 3.82 11.02
N PHE A 151 -16.92 2.78 10.54
CA PHE A 151 -17.61 1.67 9.88
C PHE A 151 -18.59 1.09 10.90
N ASN A 152 -19.85 1.53 10.82
CA ASN A 152 -20.91 1.15 11.75
C ASN A 152 -22.15 0.67 10.99
N SER A 153 -21.94 -0.05 9.89
CA SER A 153 -23.03 -0.62 9.09
C SER A 153 -23.46 -1.97 9.68
N GLY A 154 -24.73 -2.35 9.47
CA GLY A 154 -25.37 -3.54 10.04
C GLY A 154 -24.70 -4.91 9.77
N LEU A 155 -23.56 -4.99 9.07
CA LEU A 155 -22.62 -6.13 9.14
C LEU A 155 -22.17 -6.46 10.55
N ILE A 156 -22.14 -5.45 11.41
CA ILE A 156 -21.60 -5.45 12.78
C ILE A 156 -22.40 -6.32 13.76
N ASN A 157 -23.38 -7.09 13.30
CA ASN A 157 -23.98 -8.09 14.18
C ASN A 157 -23.59 -9.52 13.80
N GLU A 158 -23.38 -9.86 12.52
CA GLU A 158 -23.15 -11.27 12.14
C GLU A 158 -21.68 -11.69 12.25
N TYR A 159 -20.74 -10.83 11.82
CA TYR A 159 -19.31 -11.19 11.77
C TYR A 159 -18.42 -10.32 12.67
N ARG A 160 -19.02 -9.53 13.57
CA ARG A 160 -18.28 -8.57 14.40
C ARG A 160 -17.28 -9.22 15.35
N GLU A 161 -17.61 -10.41 15.85
CA GLU A 161 -16.74 -11.16 16.76
C GLU A 161 -15.51 -11.72 16.02
N ASN A 162 -15.67 -12.03 14.74
CA ASN A 162 -14.66 -12.70 13.90
C ASN A 162 -13.96 -11.76 12.90
N THR A 163 -14.31 -10.48 12.88
CA THR A 163 -13.79 -9.51 11.90
C THR A 163 -13.38 -8.20 12.55
N LYS A 164 -12.14 -7.78 12.32
CA LYS A 164 -11.64 -6.45 12.68
C LYS A 164 -11.42 -5.63 11.42
N VAL A 165 -12.14 -4.51 11.29
CA VAL A 165 -11.95 -3.56 10.20
C VAL A 165 -10.91 -2.52 10.60
N ILE A 166 -9.88 -2.34 9.78
CA ILE A 166 -8.79 -1.40 9.98
C ILE A 166 -8.70 -0.49 8.76
N GLN A 167 -8.73 0.82 9.00
CA GLN A 167 -8.59 1.82 7.96
C GLN A 167 -7.17 2.37 7.96
N ARG A 168 -6.50 2.40 6.81
CA ARG A 168 -5.16 2.95 6.63
C ARG A 168 -5.02 3.74 5.34
N GLU A 169 -4.16 4.74 5.38
CA GLU A 169 -3.70 5.45 4.20
C GLU A 169 -2.31 4.96 3.79
N TRP A 170 -1.97 5.12 2.51
CA TRP A 170 -0.67 4.68 2.01
C TRP A 170 0.54 5.35 2.66
N HIS A 171 0.36 6.56 3.22
CA HIS A 171 1.42 7.20 4.00
C HIS A 171 1.71 6.44 5.31
N ASN A 172 0.73 5.72 5.88
CA ASN A 172 0.96 4.86 7.03
C ASN A 172 1.87 3.68 6.64
N ALA A 173 1.65 3.07 5.47
CA ALA A 173 2.50 1.99 4.95
C ALA A 173 3.93 2.49 4.71
N LYS A 174 4.08 3.68 4.12
CA LYS A 174 5.40 4.34 3.96
C LYS A 174 6.11 4.50 5.31
N ASN A 175 5.42 5.03 6.31
CA ASN A 175 6.03 5.29 7.62
C ASN A 175 6.40 3.98 8.34
N ALA A 176 5.57 2.94 8.23
CA ALA A 176 5.88 1.61 8.75
C ALA A 176 7.12 1.01 8.08
N LEU A 177 7.29 1.18 6.75
CA LEU A 177 8.50 0.74 6.07
C LEU A 177 9.76 1.50 6.52
N LEU A 178 9.63 2.81 6.77
CA LEU A 178 10.75 3.65 7.21
C LEU A 178 11.15 3.40 8.67
N SER A 179 10.26 2.87 9.50
CA SER A 179 10.57 2.53 10.90
C SER A 179 11.27 1.17 11.04
N LEU A 180 11.28 0.33 10.00
CA LEU A 180 11.98 -0.95 10.01
C LEU A 180 13.49 -0.74 10.09
N LYS A 181 14.10 -1.28 11.14
CA LYS A 181 15.56 -1.36 11.28
C LYS A 181 16.01 -2.69 10.73
N VAL A 182 16.50 -2.70 9.49
CA VAL A 182 16.96 -3.91 8.81
C VAL A 182 18.44 -3.78 8.42
N ASP A 183 19.22 -4.77 8.84
CA ASP A 183 20.68 -4.73 8.68
C ASP A 183 21.15 -5.43 7.39
N ASN A 184 20.31 -6.29 6.80
CA ASN A 184 20.68 -7.01 5.59
C ASN A 184 20.25 -6.28 4.30
N ALA A 185 21.09 -6.37 3.28
CA ALA A 185 20.90 -5.67 2.02
C ALA A 185 19.65 -6.13 1.25
N HIS A 186 19.21 -7.38 1.45
CA HIS A 186 18.03 -7.93 0.78
C HIS A 186 16.75 -7.21 1.22
N GLU A 187 16.52 -7.13 2.54
CA GLU A 187 15.42 -6.40 3.17
C GLU A 187 15.43 -4.91 2.81
N GLN A 188 16.62 -4.28 2.83
CA GLN A 188 16.78 -2.89 2.41
C GLN A 188 16.37 -2.67 0.94
N ASN A 189 16.69 -3.62 0.05
CA ASN A 189 16.28 -3.56 -1.34
C ASN A 189 14.76 -3.70 -1.48
N ILE A 190 14.12 -4.59 -0.73
CA ILE A 190 12.65 -4.74 -0.69
C ILE A 190 12.00 -3.43 -0.26
N ILE A 191 12.45 -2.84 0.85
CA ILE A 191 11.95 -1.55 1.35
C ILE A 191 12.11 -0.46 0.28
N ARG A 192 13.30 -0.35 -0.33
CA ARG A 192 13.57 0.66 -1.37
C ARG A 192 12.64 0.49 -2.59
N ASP A 193 12.38 -0.75 -2.98
CA ASP A 193 11.50 -1.08 -4.09
C ASP A 193 10.03 -0.70 -3.77
N CYS A 194 9.55 -0.99 -2.56
CA CYS A 194 8.23 -0.57 -2.09
C CYS A 194 8.09 0.96 -2.07
N LEU A 195 9.07 1.66 -1.48
CA LEU A 195 9.09 3.12 -1.46
C LEU A 195 9.15 3.73 -2.88
N SER A 196 9.87 3.08 -3.80
CA SER A 196 9.92 3.48 -5.20
C SER A 196 8.57 3.35 -5.88
N ALA A 197 7.84 2.24 -5.65
CA ALA A 197 6.48 2.05 -6.16
C ALA A 197 5.53 3.13 -5.63
N LEU A 198 5.54 3.39 -4.32
CA LEU A 198 4.75 4.45 -3.68
C LEU A 198 5.05 5.83 -4.26
N SER A 199 6.33 6.13 -4.54
CA SER A 199 6.76 7.42 -5.09
C SER A 199 6.18 7.72 -6.48
N LEU A 200 5.86 6.69 -7.27
CA LEU A 200 5.20 6.86 -8.57
C LEU A 200 3.80 7.47 -8.39
N TYR A 201 3.10 7.13 -7.32
CA TYR A 201 1.78 7.66 -6.97
C TYR A 201 1.85 8.86 -6.01
N GLY A 202 2.95 9.61 -6.03
CA GLY A 202 3.06 10.86 -5.26
C GLY A 202 3.37 10.68 -3.77
N ILE A 203 3.39 9.45 -3.24
CA ILE A 203 3.73 9.19 -1.84
C ILE A 203 5.23 9.13 -1.70
N ARG A 204 5.83 10.28 -1.40
CA ARG A 204 7.27 10.44 -1.30
C ARG A 204 7.74 10.37 0.15
N VAL A 205 8.96 9.86 0.34
CA VAL A 205 9.73 10.14 1.56
C VAL A 205 9.94 11.64 1.60
N ALA A 206 9.63 12.28 2.73
CA ALA A 206 9.91 13.70 2.87
C ALA A 206 11.40 13.90 2.61
N LEU A 207 11.74 14.90 1.79
CA LEU A 207 13.12 15.35 1.76
C LEU A 207 13.48 15.73 3.20
N PRO A 208 14.69 15.38 3.69
CA PRO A 208 15.16 15.91 4.96
C PRO A 208 14.90 17.42 4.94
N GLU A 209 14.34 17.96 6.03
CA GLU A 209 14.17 19.41 6.14
C GLU A 209 15.47 20.10 5.72
N TYR A 210 15.37 21.23 5.01
CA TYR A 210 16.53 22.00 4.53
C TYR A 210 17.61 22.22 5.62
N LYS A 211 17.24 22.15 6.91
CA LYS A 211 18.14 22.10 8.06
C LYS A 211 19.23 21.03 7.97
N TYR A 212 18.91 19.82 7.53
CA TYR A 212 19.90 18.76 7.33
C TYR A 212 20.82 19.06 6.15
N LEU A 213 20.30 19.69 5.09
CA LEU A 213 21.11 20.12 3.95
C LEU A 213 22.06 21.25 4.36
N SER A 214 21.61 22.21 5.16
CA SER A 214 22.48 23.27 5.70
C SER A 214 23.54 22.70 6.64
N HIS A 215 23.21 21.69 7.46
CA HIS A 215 24.19 21.04 8.32
C HIS A 215 25.23 20.27 7.50
N PHE A 216 24.79 19.55 6.47
CA PHE A 216 25.65 18.82 5.55
C PHE A 216 26.56 19.75 4.74
N ILE A 217 26.07 20.88 4.25
CA ILE A 217 26.89 21.91 3.56
C ILE A 217 27.88 22.57 4.53
N THR A 218 27.53 22.68 5.81
CA THR A 218 28.43 23.23 6.84
C THR A 218 29.54 22.22 7.19
N GLU A 219 29.21 20.93 7.28
CA GLU A 219 30.16 19.86 7.56
C GLU A 219 31.03 19.49 6.34
N PHE A 220 30.49 19.65 5.13
CA PHE A 220 31.16 19.36 3.87
C PHE A 220 31.05 20.58 2.93
N PRO A 221 31.81 21.66 3.19
CA PRO A 221 31.76 22.85 2.37
C PRO A 221 32.15 22.50 0.94
N LEU A 222 31.28 22.86 0.00
CA LEU A 222 31.56 22.72 -1.42
C LEU A 222 32.84 23.53 -1.73
N HIS A 223 33.84 22.88 -2.35
CA HIS A 223 35.06 23.54 -2.80
C HIS A 223 34.72 24.80 -3.61
N GLU A 224 35.52 25.85 -3.45
CA GLU A 224 35.24 27.24 -3.82
C GLU A 224 34.83 27.54 -5.28
N GLY A 225 34.78 26.53 -6.16
CA GLY A 225 34.33 26.67 -7.56
C GLY A 225 32.82 26.85 -7.77
N THR A 226 31.97 26.68 -6.75
CA THR A 226 30.49 26.78 -6.90
C THR A 226 29.84 28.03 -6.29
N LYS A 227 30.62 29.01 -5.81
CA LYS A 227 30.10 30.25 -5.21
C LYS A 227 29.25 31.13 -6.14
N SER A 228 29.12 30.79 -7.43
CA SER A 228 28.40 31.59 -8.43
C SER A 228 26.89 31.28 -8.57
N ILE A 229 26.35 30.22 -7.97
CA ILE A 229 24.99 29.74 -8.35
C ILE A 229 23.86 30.27 -7.46
N PHE A 230 24.14 30.71 -6.22
CA PHE A 230 23.10 31.05 -5.24
C PHE A 230 23.01 32.52 -4.84
N SER A 231 23.79 33.42 -5.45
CA SER A 231 23.80 34.85 -5.11
C SER A 231 22.64 35.66 -5.73
N SER A 232 21.69 35.04 -6.42
CA SER A 232 20.62 35.75 -7.14
C SER A 232 19.23 35.70 -6.48
N PHE A 233 19.08 35.10 -5.29
CA PHE A 233 17.76 34.92 -4.65
C PHE A 233 17.54 35.71 -3.36
N SER A 234 18.38 36.69 -3.05
CA SER A 234 18.15 37.59 -1.92
C SER A 234 18.28 39.05 -2.35
N ASP A 235 17.35 39.55 -3.16
CA ASP A 235 17.03 40.98 -3.22
C ASP A 235 15.69 41.20 -3.94
N SER A 236 14.59 41.03 -3.21
CA SER A 236 13.39 41.85 -3.41
C SER A 236 12.62 41.86 -2.10
N LYS A 237 12.71 42.99 -1.40
CA LYS A 237 11.93 43.34 -0.20
C LYS A 237 10.44 43.43 -0.50
#